data_AF-A0A2P5ERJ1-F1
#
_entry.id   AF-A0A2P5ERJ1-F1
#
_cell.length_a   1.000
_cell.length_b   1.000
_cell.length_c   1.000
_cell.angle_alpha   90.00
_cell.angle_beta   90.00
_cell.angle_gamma   90.00
#
_symmetry.space_group_name_H-M   'P 1'
#
loop_
_entity.id
_entity.type
_entity.pdbx_description
1 polymer ?
#
loop_
_entity_poly.entity_id
_entity_poly.type
_entity_poly.pdbx_seq_one_letter_code
_entity_poly.pdbx_strand_id
1 'polypeptide(L)'
;MLCAGGGKGLIIRIIAIVVPIGVILAVFFVGFGFLCRKVKKYLSIRQDNVRDEISNRDNLQFALEEIETATDNFSDNNKIGVGGFGEVYKRLNIQPLFIGTEYN
;
A
#
# COMPACT_ATOMS: atom_id res chain seq x y z
N MET A 1 -0.97 45.58 -53.05
CA MET A 1 -1.42 44.35 -52.38
C MET A 1 -0.20 43.45 -52.27
N LEU A 2 0.12 43.03 -51.04
CA LEU A 2 1.19 42.09 -50.66
C LEU A 2 2.64 42.63 -50.68
N CYS A 3 3.11 43.10 -49.53
CA CYS A 3 4.55 43.10 -49.21
C CYS A 3 4.82 42.03 -48.16
N ALA A 4 5.45 40.95 -48.63
CA ALA A 4 6.02 39.89 -47.84
C ALA A 4 7.22 40.43 -47.04
N GLY A 5 7.24 40.20 -45.72
CA GLY A 5 8.38 40.59 -44.90
C GLY A 5 8.14 40.45 -43.41
N GLY A 6 8.12 39.22 -42.89
CA GLY A 6 7.95 39.02 -41.45
C GLY A 6 8.30 37.64 -40.87
N GLY A 7 8.91 36.73 -41.62
CA GLY A 7 9.14 35.35 -41.15
C GLY A 7 10.05 35.26 -39.91
N LYS A 8 11.07 36.12 -39.83
CA LYS A 8 12.03 36.13 -38.71
C LYS A 8 11.42 36.47 -37.35
N GLY A 9 10.46 37.40 -37.31
CA GLY A 9 9.77 37.76 -36.06
C GLY A 9 8.86 36.63 -35.56
N LEU A 10 8.24 35.88 -36.47
CA LEU A 10 7.38 34.75 -36.13
C LEU A 10 8.21 33.56 -35.61
N ILE A 11 9.35 33.26 -36.24
CA ILE A 11 10.28 32.22 -35.80
C ILE A 11 10.80 32.52 -34.39
N ILE A 12 11.18 33.78 -34.11
CA ILE A 12 11.64 34.19 -32.78
C ILE A 12 10.54 34.01 -31.72
N ARG A 13 9.29 34.35 -32.04
CA ARG A 13 8.15 34.15 -31.13
C ARG A 13 7.88 32.66 -30.84
N ILE A 14 8.00 31.80 -31.85
CA ILE A 14 7.82 30.35 -31.67
C ILE A 14 8.91 29.80 -30.74
N ILE A 15 10.18 30.16 -30.96
CA ILE A 15 11.29 29.72 -30.11
C ILE A 15 11.08 30.21 -28.67
N ALA A 16 10.65 31.46 -28.49
CA ALA A 16 10.40 32.04 -27.17
C ALA A 16 9.32 31.29 -26.37
N ILE A 17 8.40 30.57 -27.02
CA ILE A 17 7.33 29.80 -26.36
C ILE A 17 7.73 28.32 -26.21
N VAL A 18 8.36 27.73 -27.22
CA VAL A 18 8.72 26.30 -27.21
C VAL A 18 9.81 26.01 -26.18
N VAL A 19 10.79 26.90 -26.03
CA VAL A 19 11.88 26.75 -25.07
C VAL A 19 11.39 26.64 -23.62
N PRO A 20 10.57 27.58 -23.07
CA PRO A 20 10.09 27.47 -21.70
C PRO A 20 9.20 26.24 -21.49
N ILE A 21 8.36 25.86 -22.46
CA ILE A 21 7.54 24.65 -22.37
C ILE A 21 8.44 23.40 -22.27
N GLY A 22 9.48 23.32 -23.11
CA GLY A 22 10.45 22.22 -23.06
C GLY A 22 11.17 22.13 -21.71
N VAL A 23 11.57 23.28 -21.14
CA VAL A 23 12.21 23.35 -19.82
C VAL A 23 11.26 22.91 -18.71
N ILE A 24 10.00 23.37 -18.72
CA ILE A 24 8.98 22.98 -17.73
C ILE A 24 8.74 21.47 -17.78
N LEU A 25 8.58 20.90 -18.98
CA LEU A 25 8.40 19.46 -19.14
C LEU A 25 9.63 18.68 -18.64
N ALA A 26 10.85 19.11 -18.99
CA ALA A 26 12.07 18.46 -18.53
C ALA A 26 12.19 18.48 -17.00
N VAL A 27 11.93 19.62 -16.36
CA VAL A 27 11.92 19.73 -14.89
C VAL A 27 10.82 18.87 -14.28
N PHE A 28 9.65 18.80 -14.90
CA PHE A 28 8.56 17.93 -14.45
C PHE A 28 8.94 16.45 -14.55
N PHE A 29 9.50 16.00 -15.67
CA PHE A 29 9.93 14.60 -15.82
C PHE A 29 11.08 14.23 -14.87
N VAL A 30 12.03 15.15 -14.63
CA VAL A 30 13.11 14.95 -13.66
C VAL A 30 12.57 14.92 -12.23
N GLY A 31 11.69 15.87 -11.88
CA GLY A 31 11.03 15.95 -10.58
C GLY A 31 10.14 14.74 -10.32
N PHE A 32 9.26 14.39 -11.25
CA PHE A 32 8.41 13.21 -11.20
C PHE A 32 9.24 11.94 -11.17
N GLY A 33 10.28 11.81 -11.99
CA GLY A 33 11.21 10.68 -11.96
C GLY A 33 11.95 10.56 -10.62
N PHE A 34 12.33 11.69 -10.01
CA PHE A 34 12.95 11.72 -8.69
C PHE A 34 11.97 11.35 -7.57
N LEU A 35 10.75 11.88 -7.62
CA LEU A 35 9.65 11.53 -6.71
C LEU A 35 9.31 10.04 -6.85
N CYS A 36 9.12 9.53 -8.06
CA CYS A 36 8.89 8.11 -8.33
C CYS A 36 10.04 7.23 -7.84
N ARG A 37 11.30 7.67 -7.99
CA ARG A 37 12.47 6.96 -7.43
C ARG A 37 12.45 6.95 -5.90
N LYS A 38 12.06 8.06 -5.26
CA LYS A 38 11.92 8.16 -3.80
C LYS A 38 10.76 7.30 -3.29
N VAL A 39 9.63 7.28 -4.00
CA VAL A 39 8.46 6.45 -3.67
C VAL A 39 8.80 4.97 -3.84
N LYS A 40 9.53 4.57 -4.89
CA LYS A 40 10.00 3.19 -5.04
C LYS A 40 10.95 2.77 -3.91
N LYS A 41 11.88 3.65 -3.50
CA LYS A 41 12.73 3.41 -2.32
C LYS A 41 11.92 3.35 -1.03
N TYR A 42 10.92 4.21 -0.86
CA TYR A 42 10.05 4.20 0.32
C TYR A 42 9.12 2.99 0.33
N LEU A 43 8.66 2.51 -0.83
CA LEU A 43 7.84 1.33 -0.97
C LEU A 43 8.66 0.05 -0.77
N SER A 44 9.93 -0.01 -1.23
CA SER A 44 10.81 -1.13 -0.97
C SER A 44 11.26 -1.16 0.50
N ILE A 45 11.60 0.00 1.09
CA ILE A 45 11.87 0.13 2.52
C ILE A 45 10.61 -0.22 3.32
N ARG A 46 9.43 0.26 2.92
CA ARG A 46 8.15 -0.08 3.58
C ARG A 46 7.78 -1.54 3.36
N GLN A 47 8.10 -2.15 2.22
CA GLN A 47 7.83 -3.58 1.97
C GLN A 47 8.76 -4.46 2.80
N ASP A 48 10.03 -4.08 2.95
CA ASP A 48 10.97 -4.74 3.87
C ASP A 48 10.52 -4.52 5.33
N ASN A 49 10.19 -3.29 5.75
CA ASN A 49 9.66 -3.01 7.08
C ASN A 49 8.31 -3.70 7.34
N VAL A 50 7.43 -3.84 6.33
CA VAL A 50 6.16 -4.58 6.44
C VAL A 50 6.42 -6.07 6.45
N ARG A 51 7.43 -6.58 5.75
CA ARG A 51 7.83 -7.99 5.81
C ARG A 51 8.47 -8.33 7.15
N ASP A 52 9.28 -7.43 7.69
CA ASP A 52 9.88 -7.52 9.02
C ASP A 52 8.82 -7.33 10.11
N GLU A 53 7.85 -6.42 9.92
CA GLU A 53 6.67 -6.30 10.79
C GLU A 53 5.73 -7.50 10.66
N ILE A 54 5.57 -8.15 9.50
CA ILE A 54 4.80 -9.40 9.37
C ILE A 54 5.54 -10.51 10.09
N SER A 55 6.86 -10.63 9.90
CA SER A 55 7.71 -11.58 10.63
C SER A 55 7.76 -11.31 12.14
N ASN A 56 7.50 -10.08 12.59
CA ASN A 56 7.38 -9.71 14.00
C ASN A 56 5.91 -9.70 14.50
N ARG A 57 4.92 -9.64 13.59
CA ARG A 57 3.47 -9.81 13.78
C ARG A 57 3.03 -11.25 13.55
N ASP A 58 3.96 -12.19 13.48
CA ASP A 58 3.67 -13.61 13.71
C ASP A 58 3.07 -13.83 15.12
N ASN A 59 3.01 -12.80 15.97
CA ASN A 59 2.25 -12.78 17.23
C ASN A 59 0.76 -12.37 17.13
N LEU A 60 0.22 -12.02 15.95
CA LEU A 60 -1.22 -11.72 15.80
C LEU A 60 -1.82 -12.26 14.49
N GLN A 61 -1.24 -13.33 13.95
CA GLN A 61 -1.88 -14.17 12.94
C GLN A 61 -2.28 -15.45 13.66
N PHE A 62 -3.56 -15.57 14.05
CA PHE A 62 -4.06 -16.82 14.62
C PHE A 62 -3.96 -17.90 13.53
N ALA A 63 -3.26 -19.00 13.83
CA ALA A 63 -3.23 -20.14 12.93
C ALA A 63 -4.67 -20.64 12.73
N LEU A 64 -5.03 -21.07 11.52
CA LEU A 64 -6.38 -21.57 11.25
C LEU A 64 -6.76 -22.71 12.23
N GLU A 65 -5.80 -23.58 12.53
CA GLU A 65 -5.91 -24.65 13.53
C GLU A 65 -6.23 -24.13 14.94
N GLU A 66 -5.68 -22.97 15.32
CA GLU A 66 -5.99 -22.32 16.60
C GLU A 66 -7.43 -21.80 16.63
N ILE A 67 -7.91 -21.23 15.51
CA ILE A 67 -9.29 -20.75 15.38
C ILE A 67 -10.27 -21.93 15.37
N GLU A 68 -9.95 -23.01 14.66
CA GLU A 68 -10.75 -24.25 14.65
C GLU A 68 -10.85 -24.82 16.06
N THR A 69 -9.71 -24.93 16.76
CA THR A 69 -9.69 -25.41 18.15
C THR A 69 -10.50 -24.48 19.06
N ALA A 70 -10.33 -23.17 18.91
CA ALA A 70 -11.07 -22.18 19.70
C ALA A 70 -12.57 -22.15 19.37
N THR A 71 -13.01 -22.59 18.20
CA THR A 71 -14.43 -22.58 17.78
C THR A 71 -15.09 -23.97 17.79
N ASP A 72 -14.36 -25.02 18.19
CA ASP A 72 -14.76 -26.42 18.04
C ASP A 72 -15.09 -26.77 16.59
N ASN A 73 -14.13 -26.55 15.68
CA ASN A 73 -14.28 -26.78 14.24
C ASN A 73 -15.52 -26.08 13.65
N PHE A 74 -15.80 -24.84 14.07
CA PHE A 74 -16.98 -24.09 13.65
C PHE A 74 -18.31 -24.82 13.92
N SER A 75 -18.39 -25.52 15.06
CA SER A 75 -19.59 -26.22 15.51
C SER A 75 -20.79 -25.28 15.65
N ASP A 76 -21.97 -25.72 15.19
CA ASP A 76 -23.23 -24.96 15.28
C ASP A 76 -23.59 -24.56 16.72
N ASN A 77 -23.14 -25.33 17.72
CA ASN A 77 -23.32 -25.02 19.14
C ASN A 77 -22.63 -23.70 19.55
N ASN A 78 -21.63 -23.28 18.78
CA ASN A 78 -20.87 -22.05 18.98
C ASN A 78 -21.30 -20.94 18.03
N LYS A 79 -22.27 -21.17 17.16
CA LYS A 79 -22.78 -20.15 16.25
C LYS A 79 -23.60 -19.11 17.01
N ILE A 80 -23.24 -17.84 16.86
CA ILE A 80 -23.94 -16.71 17.49
C ILE A 80 -24.83 -15.94 16.51
N GLY A 81 -24.68 -16.15 15.21
CA GLY A 81 -25.56 -15.54 14.21
C GLY A 81 -25.13 -15.76 12.77
N VAL A 82 -25.99 -15.33 11.85
CA VAL A 82 -25.74 -15.27 10.41
C VAL A 82 -26.15 -13.90 9.91
N GLY A 83 -25.32 -13.27 9.09
CA GLY A 83 -25.62 -11.98 8.47
C GLY A 83 -24.95 -11.80 7.13
N GLY A 84 -24.91 -10.57 6.62
CA GLY A 84 -24.23 -10.22 5.35
C GLY A 84 -22.70 -10.44 5.36
N PHE A 85 -22.15 -10.81 6.52
CA PHE A 85 -20.74 -11.17 6.71
C PHE A 85 -20.52 -12.69 6.82
N GLY A 86 -21.57 -13.51 6.68
CA GLY A 86 -21.52 -14.96 6.87
C GLY A 86 -21.90 -15.41 8.27
N GLU A 87 -21.43 -16.61 8.63
CA GLU A 87 -21.69 -17.25 9.92
C GLU A 87 -20.69 -16.76 10.97
N VAL A 88 -21.19 -16.40 12.15
CA VAL A 88 -20.37 -15.86 13.23
C VAL A 88 -20.38 -16.85 14.40
N TYR A 89 -19.20 -17.17 14.94
CA TYR A 89 -19.02 -18.13 16.01
C TYR A 89 -18.38 -17.49 17.25
N LYS A 90 -18.79 -17.91 18.44
CA LYS A 90 -18.09 -17.57 19.69
C LYS A 90 -16.91 -18.51 19.88
N ARG A 91 -15.86 -18.01 20.53
CA ARG A 91 -14.82 -18.89 21.08
C ARG A 91 -15.41 -19.75 22.19
N LEU A 92 -14.93 -20.98 22.29
CA LEU A 92 -15.03 -21.82 23.47
C LEU A 92 -14.46 -21.05 24.66
N ASN A 93 -15.07 -21.22 25.83
CA ASN A 93 -14.54 -20.69 27.08
C ASN A 93 -13.39 -21.58 27.56
N ILE A 94 -12.35 -21.70 26.72
CA ILE A 94 -11.10 -22.33 27.09
C ILE A 94 -10.45 -21.33 28.03
N GLN A 95 -10.29 -21.70 29.30
CA GLN A 95 -9.44 -20.95 30.22
C GLN A 95 -8.14 -20.62 29.49
N PRO A 96 -7.62 -19.38 29.59
CA PRO A 96 -6.42 -19.00 28.85
C PRO A 96 -5.40 -20.11 29.06
N LEU A 97 -5.09 -20.81 27.98
CA LEU A 97 -4.10 -21.87 27.96
C LEU A 97 -2.89 -21.24 28.64
N PHE A 98 -2.55 -21.72 29.84
CA PHE A 98 -1.41 -21.22 30.59
C PHE A 98 -0.21 -21.45 29.68
N ILE A 99 0.20 -20.43 28.94
CA ILE A 99 1.51 -20.39 28.33
C ILE A 99 2.43 -20.22 29.52
N GLY A 100 2.94 -21.36 30.00
CA GLY A 100 3.95 -21.42 31.03
C GLY A 100 5.11 -20.54 30.59
N THR A 101 5.16 -19.35 31.17
CA THR A 101 6.45 -18.74 31.45
C THR A 101 6.94 -19.44 32.69
N GLU A 102 7.96 -20.27 32.47
CA GLU A 102 8.85 -20.80 33.49
C GLU A 102 9.32 -19.62 34.37
N TYR A 103 8.79 -19.51 35.60
CA TYR A 103 9.36 -18.68 36.64
C TYR A 103 10.21 -19.59 37.53
N ASN A 104 11.53 -19.49 37.37
CA ASN A 104 12.48 -19.80 38.43
C ASN A 104 12.65 -18.54 39.30
#